data_AF-A0A8H5XAJ4-F1
#
_entry.id   AF-A0A8H5XAJ4-F1
#
_cell.length_a   1.000
_cell.length_b   1.000
_cell.length_c   1.000
_cell.angle_alpha   90.00
_cell.angle_beta   90.00
_cell.angle_gamma   90.00
#
_symmetry.space_group_name_H-M   'P 1'
#
loop_
_entity.id
_entity.type
_entity.pdbx_description
1 polymer ?
#
loop_
_entity_poly.entity_id
_entity_poly.type
_entity_poly.pdbx_seq_one_letter_code
_entity_poly.pdbx_strand_id
1 'polypeptide(L)'
;MAVLKRGIPKQQYMRVDEKVLHWIGVRKPANESPSNLGYQSLLLALSDQMLAVGLCYLIAMYAQVCKVSLYSFYIGAQLGYLSSSVHLCTLLVLKSYFRRHPKQALLRGGLMTLFLGLLVATLTLEFITLSEPRDRLFLCGLQYPRLPRLESMGVRCFSIAVMLVFVYWNAFRSIKLDNSLRYELENKTSKNTILQWIYSGGRREVDFRKYLEYKEKDNRQRIRKKAATLEQSPGFWKTLTTVTPLIVAEMAASVLFELLVAIFSFSIALYTLVIGVFYEGADVKPLLTASFGQIMPMLLLMVIALTGVEVGTIKNFRRIEIEVEIKKTSRLIAQYYKGRLWTRKKRRALEPPYETSFLPIAAASHSQPDLSGTAGFGARVDSMTRWMTPRRTTTIELEEGIRSILPAAESTLDLLDIALRSAKGITYAAICLVLFLLAGYFVACFLFYQRPQNEKSKASEANTHMMQAMHQFQPAVTSYSR
;
A
#
# COMPACT_ATOMS: atom_id res chain seq x y z
N MET A 1 9.49 12.13 -5.13
CA MET A 1 8.84 13.09 -4.21
C MET A 1 7.46 13.57 -4.68
N ALA A 2 7.35 14.23 -5.84
CA ALA A 2 6.06 14.77 -6.32
C ALA A 2 4.95 13.72 -6.52
N VAL A 3 5.32 12.51 -6.97
CA VAL A 3 4.41 11.36 -7.12
C VAL A 3 3.88 10.89 -5.76
N LEU A 4 4.74 10.85 -4.73
CA LEU A 4 4.37 10.44 -3.38
C LEU A 4 3.28 11.34 -2.79
N LYS A 5 3.42 12.65 -3.00
CA LYS A 5 2.49 13.68 -2.50
C LYS A 5 1.09 13.62 -3.12
N ARG A 6 0.99 13.11 -4.36
CA ARG A 6 -0.28 13.00 -5.09
C ARG A 6 -0.87 11.59 -5.07
N GLY A 7 -0.08 10.58 -4.75
CA GLY A 7 -0.51 9.18 -4.83
C GLY A 7 -1.17 8.64 -3.56
N ILE A 8 -0.75 9.12 -2.38
CA ILE A 8 -1.17 8.56 -1.09
C ILE A 8 -2.12 9.54 -0.38
N PRO A 9 -3.36 9.14 -0.07
CA PRO A 9 -4.31 9.99 0.64
C PRO A 9 -3.81 10.31 2.06
N LYS A 10 -4.05 11.56 2.51
CA LYS A 10 -3.60 12.05 3.83
C LYS A 10 -4.02 11.13 5.00
N GLN A 11 -5.19 10.52 4.89
CA GLN A 11 -5.77 9.61 5.88
C GLN A 11 -4.94 8.34 6.15
N GLN A 12 -4.01 8.00 5.26
CA GLN A 12 -3.16 6.83 5.40
C GLN A 12 -1.84 7.10 6.13
N TYR A 13 -1.41 8.36 6.20
CA TYR A 13 -0.16 8.69 6.89
C TYR A 13 -0.34 8.60 8.41
N MET A 14 0.56 7.87 9.05
CA MET A 14 0.70 7.89 10.50
C MET A 14 1.47 9.12 10.96
N ARG A 15 1.41 9.42 12.25
CA ARG A 15 2.08 10.59 12.84
C ARG A 15 3.60 10.54 12.63
N VAL A 16 4.18 9.34 12.65
CA VAL A 16 5.59 9.13 12.34
C VAL A 16 5.88 9.51 10.89
N ASP A 17 4.99 9.17 9.95
CA ASP A 17 5.13 9.56 8.55
C ASP A 17 5.12 11.08 8.38
N GLU A 18 4.22 11.79 9.07
CA GLU A 18 4.16 13.25 9.03
C GLU A 18 5.45 13.89 9.55
N LYS A 19 6.01 13.36 10.64
CA LYS A 19 7.29 13.84 11.20
C LYS A 19 8.46 13.57 10.28
N VAL A 20 8.54 12.37 9.71
CA VAL A 20 9.58 12.00 8.73
C VAL A 20 9.47 12.86 7.48
N LEU A 21 8.27 13.07 6.94
CA LEU A 21 8.04 13.95 5.79
C LEU A 21 8.41 15.40 6.08
N HIS A 22 8.04 15.91 7.26
CA HIS A 22 8.43 17.25 7.70
C HIS A 22 9.95 17.39 7.79
N TRP A 23 10.63 16.36 8.31
CA TRP A 23 12.09 16.35 8.44
C TRP A 23 12.81 16.35 7.08
N ILE A 24 12.29 15.61 6.10
CA ILE A 24 12.81 15.61 4.73
C ILE A 24 12.47 16.92 3.97
N GLY A 25 11.83 17.89 4.63
CA GLY A 25 11.47 19.18 4.04
C GLY A 25 10.26 19.13 3.11
N VAL A 26 9.45 18.06 3.19
CA VAL A 26 8.25 17.92 2.36
C VAL A 26 7.14 18.80 2.92
N ARG A 27 6.89 19.95 2.29
CA ARG A 27 5.73 20.80 2.62
C ARG A 27 4.43 19.99 2.56
N LYS A 28 3.56 20.21 3.56
CA LYS A 28 2.26 19.55 3.84
C LYS A 28 1.62 18.83 2.63
N PRO A 29 1.21 17.55 2.77
CA PRO A 29 0.53 16.82 1.71
C PRO A 29 -0.72 17.58 1.25
N ALA A 30 -1.04 17.50 -0.04
CA ALA A 30 -2.22 18.18 -0.58
C ALA A 30 -3.46 17.68 0.18
N ASN A 31 -4.29 18.62 0.64
CA ASN A 31 -5.47 18.29 1.45
C ASN A 31 -6.59 17.64 0.60
N GLU A 32 -6.45 17.70 -0.72
CA GLU A 32 -7.35 17.06 -1.66
C GLU A 32 -6.90 15.62 -1.87
N SER A 33 -7.68 14.71 -1.28
CA SER A 33 -7.76 13.32 -1.70
C SER A 33 -7.71 13.28 -3.23
N PRO A 34 -6.73 12.59 -3.86
CA PRO A 34 -6.77 12.39 -5.30
C PRO A 34 -8.00 11.54 -5.59
N SER A 35 -9.12 12.20 -5.88
CA SER A 35 -10.37 11.60 -6.33
C SER A 35 -10.26 11.04 -7.75
N ASN A 36 -9.04 10.69 -8.20
CA ASN A 36 -8.76 9.98 -9.43
C ASN A 36 -9.16 8.52 -9.26
N LEU A 37 -10.47 8.31 -9.13
CA LEU A 37 -11.15 7.03 -8.99
C LEU A 37 -10.65 6.05 -10.05
N GLY A 38 -10.40 6.55 -11.27
CA GLY A 38 -9.87 5.70 -12.34
C GLY A 38 -8.35 5.45 -12.31
N TYR A 39 -7.53 6.15 -11.52
CA TYR A 39 -6.16 5.69 -11.23
C TYR A 39 -6.19 4.51 -10.25
N GLN A 40 -7.04 4.60 -9.22
CA GLN A 40 -7.27 3.48 -8.31
C GLN A 40 -7.85 2.27 -9.04
N SER A 41 -8.84 2.45 -9.92
CA SER A 41 -9.37 1.34 -10.73
C SER A 41 -8.32 0.72 -11.67
N LEU A 42 -7.45 1.54 -12.27
CA LEU A 42 -6.36 1.03 -13.11
C LEU A 42 -5.37 0.19 -12.28
N LEU A 43 -4.91 0.72 -11.14
CA LEU A 43 -4.03 -0.01 -10.24
C LEU A 43 -4.68 -1.28 -9.71
N LEU A 44 -5.98 -1.23 -9.43
CA LEU A 44 -6.78 -2.37 -8.97
C LEU A 44 -6.75 -3.49 -10.01
N ALA A 45 -6.93 -3.16 -11.28
CA ALA A 45 -6.93 -4.11 -12.38
C ALA A 45 -5.52 -4.67 -12.65
N LEU A 46 -4.51 -3.80 -12.66
CA LEU A 46 -3.10 -4.22 -12.78
C LEU A 46 -2.69 -5.16 -11.63
N SER A 47 -3.13 -4.85 -10.41
CA SER A 47 -2.89 -5.68 -9.22
C SER A 47 -3.45 -7.09 -9.38
N ASP A 48 -4.70 -7.20 -9.84
CA ASP A 48 -5.38 -8.48 -10.02
C ASP A 48 -4.75 -9.30 -11.14
N GLN A 49 -4.32 -8.62 -12.21
CA GLN A 49 -3.62 -9.25 -13.32
C GLN A 49 -2.29 -9.81 -12.88
N MET A 50 -1.45 -9.02 -12.20
CA MET A 50 -0.18 -9.53 -11.69
C MET A 50 -0.39 -10.74 -10.79
N LEU A 51 -1.37 -10.69 -9.89
CA LEU A 51 -1.72 -11.82 -9.02
C LEU A 51 -2.15 -13.07 -9.83
N ALA A 52 -3.04 -12.92 -10.80
CA ALA A 52 -3.52 -14.01 -11.65
C ALA A 52 -2.39 -14.57 -12.53
N VAL A 53 -1.59 -13.71 -13.16
CA VAL A 53 -0.39 -14.03 -13.95
C VAL A 53 0.56 -14.87 -13.12
N GLY A 54 0.92 -14.36 -11.93
CA GLY A 54 1.84 -15.03 -11.02
C GLY A 54 1.31 -16.40 -10.63
N LEU A 55 0.03 -16.49 -10.27
CA LEU A 55 -0.61 -17.73 -9.88
C LEU A 55 -0.62 -18.77 -11.02
N CYS A 56 -1.02 -18.36 -12.23
CA CYS A 56 -0.97 -19.21 -13.41
C CYS A 56 0.44 -19.69 -13.71
N TYR A 57 1.43 -18.81 -13.57
CA TYR A 57 2.83 -19.15 -13.77
C TYR A 57 3.29 -20.21 -12.77
N LEU A 58 3.01 -20.03 -11.47
CA LEU A 58 3.34 -21.01 -10.43
C LEU A 58 2.65 -22.36 -10.70
N ILE A 59 1.35 -22.36 -11.02
CA ILE A 59 0.60 -23.59 -11.33
C ILE A 59 1.19 -24.30 -12.56
N ALA A 60 1.51 -23.58 -13.64
CA ALA A 60 2.08 -24.16 -14.85
C ALA A 60 3.46 -24.79 -14.57
N MET A 61 4.29 -24.11 -13.77
CA MET A 61 5.59 -24.63 -13.34
C MET A 61 5.45 -25.93 -12.53
N TYR A 62 4.47 -26.00 -11.62
CA TYR A 62 4.17 -27.23 -10.88
C TYR A 62 3.61 -28.35 -11.78
N ALA A 63 2.74 -28.02 -12.73
CA ALA A 63 2.19 -29.00 -13.67
C ALA A 63 3.26 -29.62 -14.59
N GLN A 64 4.33 -28.87 -14.87
CA GLN A 64 5.41 -29.28 -15.76
C GLN A 64 6.69 -29.66 -15.01
N VAL A 65 6.62 -29.89 -13.70
CA VAL A 65 7.77 -30.16 -12.83
C VAL A 65 8.69 -31.29 -13.33
N CYS A 66 8.14 -32.27 -14.05
CA CYS A 66 8.91 -33.39 -14.62
C CYS A 66 9.64 -33.06 -15.94
N LYS A 67 9.24 -32.00 -16.64
CA LYS A 67 9.76 -31.63 -17.97
C LYS A 67 10.63 -30.36 -17.94
N VAL A 68 10.57 -29.62 -16.84
CA VAL A 68 11.23 -28.32 -16.68
C VAL A 68 12.63 -28.52 -16.09
N SER A 69 13.62 -27.84 -16.66
CA SER A 69 14.98 -27.82 -16.12
C SER A 69 15.03 -27.03 -14.82
N LEU A 70 16.03 -27.29 -13.97
CA LEU A 70 16.27 -26.50 -12.75
C LEU A 70 16.41 -25.00 -13.06
N TYR A 71 17.02 -24.66 -14.20
CA TYR A 71 17.12 -23.27 -14.65
C TYR A 71 15.76 -22.62 -14.90
N SER A 72 14.90 -23.27 -15.70
CA SER A 72 13.57 -22.75 -16.00
C SER A 72 12.69 -22.67 -14.75
N PHE A 73 12.85 -23.61 -13.81
CA PHE A 73 12.21 -23.55 -12.50
C PHE A 73 12.69 -22.34 -11.69
N TYR A 74 14.00 -22.08 -11.66
CA TYR A 74 14.60 -20.92 -10.98
C TYR A 74 14.06 -19.59 -11.55
N ILE A 75 14.08 -19.40 -12.87
CA ILE A 75 13.50 -18.21 -13.51
C ILE A 75 12.02 -18.07 -13.17
N GLY A 76 11.31 -19.20 -13.14
CA GLY A 76 9.91 -19.23 -12.75
C GLY A 76 9.64 -18.79 -11.32
N ALA A 77 10.46 -19.24 -10.38
CA ALA A 77 10.41 -18.79 -8.99
C ALA A 77 10.66 -17.29 -8.87
N GLN A 78 11.66 -16.75 -9.59
CA GLN A 78 11.97 -15.31 -9.59
C GLN A 78 10.85 -14.47 -10.22
N LEU A 79 10.22 -14.94 -11.31
CA LEU A 79 9.05 -14.28 -11.90
C LEU A 79 7.84 -14.29 -10.97
N GLY A 80 7.60 -15.41 -10.27
CA GLY A 80 6.59 -15.50 -9.22
C GLY A 80 6.87 -14.50 -8.09
N TYR A 81 8.11 -14.41 -7.64
CA TYR A 81 8.53 -13.47 -6.60
C TYR A 81 8.39 -12.00 -7.05
N LEU A 82 8.81 -11.67 -8.27
CA LEU A 82 8.63 -10.34 -8.84
C LEU A 82 7.15 -9.97 -8.94
N SER A 83 6.31 -10.88 -9.42
CA SER A 83 4.87 -10.68 -9.51
C SER A 83 4.27 -10.40 -8.13
N SER A 84 4.70 -11.16 -7.10
CA SER A 84 4.31 -10.92 -5.70
C SER A 84 4.68 -9.53 -5.22
N SER A 85 5.91 -9.08 -5.48
CA SER A 85 6.38 -7.76 -5.03
C SER A 85 5.62 -6.64 -5.72
N VAL A 86 5.33 -6.76 -7.03
CA VAL A 86 4.50 -5.79 -7.76
C VAL A 86 3.08 -5.78 -7.21
N HIS A 87 2.48 -6.94 -7.00
CA HIS A 87 1.14 -7.05 -6.41
C HIS A 87 1.08 -6.37 -5.04
N LEU A 88 2.05 -6.62 -4.17
CA LEU A 88 2.14 -5.94 -2.87
C LEU A 88 2.22 -4.41 -3.00
N CYS A 89 3.11 -3.91 -3.86
CA CYS A 89 3.24 -2.46 -4.11
C CYS A 89 1.89 -1.84 -4.49
N THR A 90 1.10 -2.52 -5.31
CA THR A 90 -0.23 -2.03 -5.70
C THR A 90 -1.24 -2.07 -4.54
N LEU A 91 -1.20 -3.08 -3.67
CA LEU A 91 -2.09 -3.18 -2.51
C LEU A 91 -1.91 -2.02 -1.52
N LEU A 92 -0.68 -1.52 -1.36
CA LEU A 92 -0.41 -0.36 -0.48
C LEU A 92 -1.18 0.88 -0.94
N VAL A 93 -1.23 1.13 -2.25
CA VAL A 93 -1.96 2.26 -2.82
C VAL A 93 -3.48 2.01 -2.76
N LEU A 94 -3.91 0.76 -2.89
CA LEU A 94 -5.31 0.35 -2.90
C LEU A 94 -5.94 0.19 -1.50
N LYS A 95 -5.17 0.33 -0.42
CA LYS A 95 -5.64 0.21 0.97
C LYS A 95 -6.88 1.07 1.27
N SER A 96 -6.94 2.29 0.72
CA SER A 96 -8.11 3.18 0.87
C SER A 96 -9.34 2.69 0.11
N TYR A 97 -9.14 2.01 -1.02
CA TYR A 97 -10.22 1.44 -1.84
C TYR A 97 -10.83 0.21 -1.16
N PHE A 98 -10.01 -0.71 -0.64
CA PHE A 98 -10.50 -1.92 0.04
C PHE A 98 -11.31 -1.62 1.28
N ARG A 99 -11.02 -0.50 1.95
CA ARG A 99 -11.81 0.00 3.07
C ARG A 99 -13.28 0.26 2.73
N ARG A 100 -13.59 0.54 1.47
CA ARG A 100 -14.97 0.71 0.99
C ARG A 100 -15.62 -0.59 0.52
N HIS A 101 -14.83 -1.62 0.22
CA HIS A 101 -15.28 -2.87 -0.42
C HIS A 101 -14.72 -4.13 0.30
N PRO A 102 -15.14 -4.42 1.54
CA PRO A 102 -14.54 -5.48 2.36
C PRO A 102 -14.77 -6.90 1.82
N LYS A 103 -15.89 -7.16 1.15
CA LYS A 103 -16.17 -8.47 0.52
C LYS A 103 -15.15 -8.79 -0.59
N GLN A 104 -14.83 -7.79 -1.41
CA GLN A 104 -13.82 -7.91 -2.46
C GLN A 104 -12.42 -8.06 -1.86
N ALA A 105 -12.13 -7.36 -0.77
CA ALA A 105 -10.88 -7.49 -0.03
C ALA A 105 -10.69 -8.90 0.55
N LEU A 106 -11.74 -9.55 1.06
CA LEU A 106 -11.67 -10.91 1.60
C LEU A 106 -11.34 -11.94 0.51
N LEU A 107 -12.02 -11.88 -0.65
CA LEU A 107 -11.76 -12.78 -1.78
C LEU A 107 -10.32 -12.63 -2.28
N ARG A 108 -9.83 -11.39 -2.42
CA ARG A 108 -8.44 -11.12 -2.78
C ARG A 108 -7.45 -11.59 -1.72
N GLY A 109 -7.79 -11.41 -0.44
CA GLY A 109 -7.02 -11.96 0.67
C GLY A 109 -6.86 -13.48 0.55
N GLY A 110 -7.93 -14.20 0.21
CA GLY A 110 -7.88 -15.64 -0.04
C GLY A 110 -6.95 -16.02 -1.21
N LEU A 111 -7.08 -15.33 -2.35
CA LEU A 111 -6.23 -15.56 -3.53
C LEU A 111 -4.76 -15.23 -3.25
N MET A 112 -4.51 -14.18 -2.48
CA MET A 112 -3.18 -13.77 -2.03
C MET A 112 -2.57 -14.79 -1.07
N THR A 113 -3.34 -15.39 -0.15
CA THR A 113 -2.86 -16.50 0.70
C THR A 113 -2.46 -17.71 -0.14
N LEU A 114 -3.29 -18.09 -1.11
CA LEU A 114 -3.00 -19.21 -2.01
C LEU A 114 -1.71 -18.97 -2.81
N PHE A 115 -1.59 -17.79 -3.40
CA PHE A 115 -0.42 -17.39 -4.16
C PHE A 115 0.85 -17.36 -3.29
N LEU A 116 0.76 -16.83 -2.06
CA LEU A 116 1.87 -16.88 -1.08
C LEU A 116 2.27 -18.32 -0.76
N GLY A 117 1.31 -19.20 -0.49
CA GLY A 117 1.59 -20.60 -0.16
C GLY A 117 2.36 -21.30 -1.26
N LEU A 118 1.93 -21.11 -2.51
CA LEU A 118 2.63 -21.63 -3.69
C LEU A 118 4.02 -20.99 -3.87
N LEU A 119 4.14 -19.68 -3.65
CA LEU A 119 5.41 -18.98 -3.77
C LEU A 119 6.43 -19.45 -2.72
N VAL A 120 6.01 -19.61 -1.46
CA VAL A 120 6.86 -20.13 -0.38
C VAL A 120 7.30 -21.56 -0.68
N ALA A 121 6.38 -22.41 -1.12
CA ALA A 121 6.71 -23.77 -1.55
C ALA A 121 7.72 -23.76 -2.71
N THR A 122 7.54 -22.87 -3.69
CA THR A 122 8.42 -22.75 -4.86
C THR A 122 9.82 -22.30 -4.44
N LEU A 123 9.93 -21.26 -3.61
CA LEU A 123 11.22 -20.75 -3.12
C LEU A 123 11.92 -21.77 -2.22
N THR A 124 11.16 -22.58 -1.47
CA THR A 124 11.71 -23.69 -0.68
C THR A 124 12.28 -24.79 -1.57
N LEU A 125 11.60 -25.12 -2.66
CA LEU A 125 12.09 -26.09 -3.66
C LEU A 125 13.30 -25.57 -4.43
N GLU A 126 13.29 -24.29 -4.83
CA GLU A 126 14.44 -23.61 -5.43
C GLU A 126 15.64 -23.68 -4.48
N PHE A 127 15.40 -23.47 -3.19
CA PHE A 127 16.45 -23.58 -2.17
C PHE A 127 17.05 -24.97 -2.06
N ILE A 128 16.22 -26.01 -1.99
CA ILE A 128 16.69 -27.40 -1.89
C ILE A 128 17.53 -27.78 -3.11
N THR A 129 17.18 -27.23 -4.27
CA THR A 129 17.81 -27.56 -5.57
C THR A 129 18.96 -26.64 -5.95
N LEU A 130 19.29 -25.63 -5.14
CA LEU A 130 20.26 -24.56 -5.48
C LEU A 130 21.71 -25.07 -5.64
N SER A 131 22.01 -26.24 -5.08
CA SER A 131 23.32 -26.91 -5.14
C SER A 131 23.48 -27.81 -6.37
N GLU A 132 22.39 -28.15 -7.05
CA GLU A 132 22.40 -29.06 -8.20
C GLU A 132 22.79 -28.32 -9.49
N PRO A 133 23.45 -29.01 -10.44
CA PRO A 133 23.75 -28.43 -11.74
C PRO A 133 22.46 -28.15 -12.51
N ARG A 134 22.38 -26.94 -13.08
CA ARG A 134 21.12 -26.35 -13.58
C ARG A 134 20.53 -27.01 -14.82
N ASP A 135 21.35 -27.78 -15.55
CA ASP A 135 20.94 -28.48 -16.77
C ASP A 135 20.13 -29.76 -16.47
N ARG A 136 20.13 -30.21 -15.22
CA ARG A 136 19.34 -31.38 -14.82
C ARG A 136 17.85 -31.06 -14.79
N LEU A 137 17.05 -32.08 -15.09
CA LEU A 137 15.62 -32.06 -14.85
C LEU A 137 15.35 -31.85 -13.36
N PHE A 138 14.37 -31.01 -13.05
CA PHE A 138 14.05 -30.62 -11.67
C PHE A 138 13.80 -31.83 -10.76
N LEU A 139 13.04 -32.82 -11.24
CA LEU A 139 12.71 -34.03 -10.46
C LEU A 139 13.96 -34.85 -10.08
N CYS A 140 14.94 -34.93 -10.97
CA CYS A 140 16.20 -35.63 -10.70
C CYS A 140 17.02 -34.91 -9.61
N GLY A 141 16.99 -33.58 -9.59
CA GLY A 141 17.63 -32.78 -8.55
C GLY A 141 16.98 -32.96 -7.17
N LEU A 142 15.67 -33.20 -7.13
CA LEU A 142 14.93 -33.41 -5.89
C LEU A 142 15.18 -34.79 -5.26
N GLN A 143 15.41 -35.82 -6.09
CA GLN A 143 15.51 -37.21 -5.61
C GLN A 143 16.85 -37.52 -4.92
N TYR A 144 17.92 -36.79 -5.26
CA TYR A 144 19.25 -36.98 -4.69
C TYR A 144 19.90 -35.64 -4.32
N PRO A 145 19.36 -34.90 -3.34
CA PRO A 145 19.85 -33.57 -3.02
C PRO A 145 21.28 -33.67 -2.46
N ARG A 146 22.25 -33.04 -3.13
CA ARG A 146 23.53 -32.74 -2.47
C ARG A 146 23.28 -31.69 -1.40
N LEU A 147 23.42 -32.09 -0.13
CA LEU A 147 23.28 -31.16 0.98
C LEU A 147 24.24 -29.97 0.79
N PRO A 148 23.72 -28.73 0.68
CA PRO A 148 24.56 -27.55 0.66
C PRO A 148 25.38 -27.44 1.96
N ARG A 149 26.51 -26.72 1.91
CA ARG A 149 27.14 -26.19 3.13
C ARG A 149 26.09 -25.37 3.89
N LEU A 150 25.60 -25.94 4.98
CA LEU A 150 24.41 -25.53 5.71
C LEU A 150 24.47 -24.06 6.21
N GLU A 151 25.68 -23.56 6.50
CA GLU A 151 25.85 -22.28 7.20
C GLU A 151 25.50 -21.04 6.37
N SER A 152 25.96 -20.93 5.12
CA SER A 152 25.76 -19.70 4.31
C SER A 152 24.38 -19.66 3.65
N MET A 153 23.87 -20.83 3.26
CA MET A 153 22.61 -20.96 2.54
C MET A 153 21.39 -20.76 3.45
N GLY A 154 21.44 -21.23 4.71
CA GLY A 154 20.33 -21.08 5.65
C GLY A 154 19.96 -19.62 5.94
N VAL A 155 20.96 -18.74 6.05
CA VAL A 155 20.76 -17.31 6.33
C VAL A 155 19.97 -16.62 5.22
N ARG A 156 20.26 -16.92 3.95
CA ARG A 156 19.58 -16.32 2.80
C ARG A 156 18.10 -16.71 2.77
N CYS A 157 17.78 -17.99 2.94
CA CYS A 157 16.39 -18.44 2.91
C CYS A 157 15.58 -18.00 4.12
N PHE A 158 16.18 -18.03 5.31
CA PHE A 158 15.57 -17.44 6.49
C PHE A 158 15.26 -15.96 6.24
N SER A 159 16.19 -15.22 5.66
CA SER A 159 16.00 -13.80 5.34
C SER A 159 14.84 -13.56 4.36
N ILE A 160 14.77 -14.29 3.24
CA ILE A 160 13.68 -14.18 2.26
C ILE A 160 12.34 -14.56 2.90
N ALA A 161 12.30 -15.65 3.67
CA ALA A 161 11.09 -16.10 4.35
C ALA A 161 10.59 -15.06 5.36
N VAL A 162 11.48 -14.53 6.20
CA VAL A 162 11.15 -13.46 7.15
C VAL A 162 10.65 -12.21 6.41
N MET A 163 11.31 -11.82 5.32
CA MET A 163 10.88 -10.67 4.51
C MET A 163 9.47 -10.90 3.93
N LEU A 164 9.22 -12.07 3.32
CA LEU A 164 7.92 -12.42 2.75
C LEU A 164 6.82 -12.46 3.80
N VAL A 165 7.07 -13.12 4.93
CA VAL A 165 6.13 -13.17 6.05
C VAL A 165 5.83 -11.77 6.55
N PHE A 166 6.85 -10.93 6.71
CA PHE A 166 6.67 -9.55 7.17
C PHE A 166 5.87 -8.70 6.17
N VAL A 167 6.22 -8.79 4.89
CA VAL A 167 5.54 -8.12 3.77
C VAL A 167 4.07 -8.51 3.70
N TYR A 168 3.78 -9.81 3.70
CA TYR A 168 2.42 -10.33 3.62
C TYR A 168 1.65 -10.07 4.90
N TRP A 169 2.29 -10.16 6.06
CA TRP A 169 1.70 -9.78 7.33
C TRP A 169 1.24 -8.32 7.31
N ASN A 170 2.04 -7.39 6.76
CA ASN A 170 1.62 -5.99 6.63
C ASN A 170 0.45 -5.81 5.66
N ALA A 171 0.45 -6.52 4.52
CA ALA A 171 -0.68 -6.51 3.60
C ALA A 171 -1.97 -7.09 4.23
N PHE A 172 -1.84 -8.22 4.93
CA PHE A 172 -2.94 -8.83 5.68
C PHE A 172 -3.39 -7.95 6.82
N ARG A 173 -2.48 -7.30 7.55
CA ARG A 173 -2.81 -6.33 8.60
C ARG A 173 -3.55 -5.15 8.02
N SER A 174 -3.16 -4.65 6.86
CA SER A 174 -3.87 -3.58 6.15
C SER A 174 -5.34 -3.97 5.88
N ILE A 175 -5.59 -5.21 5.45
CA ILE A 175 -6.96 -5.74 5.21
C ILE A 175 -7.68 -6.07 6.52
N LYS A 176 -6.99 -6.71 7.46
CA LYS A 176 -7.53 -7.24 8.72
C LYS A 176 -7.75 -6.16 9.76
N LEU A 177 -6.90 -5.14 9.85
CA LEU A 177 -7.08 -4.02 10.78
C LEU A 177 -8.36 -3.28 10.44
N ASP A 178 -8.71 -3.17 9.16
CA ASP A 178 -9.98 -2.55 8.77
C ASP A 178 -11.17 -3.46 9.06
N ASN A 179 -11.05 -4.76 8.77
CA ASN A 179 -12.07 -5.72 9.19
C ASN A 179 -12.19 -5.81 10.70
N SER A 180 -11.10 -5.75 11.48
CA SER A 180 -11.15 -5.80 12.94
C SER A 180 -11.60 -4.48 13.51
N LEU A 181 -11.28 -3.33 12.91
CA LEU A 181 -11.84 -2.05 13.32
C LEU A 181 -13.34 -2.05 13.04
N ARG A 182 -13.77 -2.59 11.89
CA ARG A 182 -15.19 -2.72 11.51
C ARG A 182 -15.91 -3.74 12.37
N TYR A 183 -15.35 -4.93 12.58
CA TYR A 183 -15.86 -5.96 13.47
C TYR A 183 -15.77 -5.53 14.91
N GLU A 184 -14.77 -4.77 15.36
CA GLU A 184 -14.71 -4.25 16.72
C GLU A 184 -15.65 -3.07 16.86
N LEU A 185 -15.91 -2.27 15.83
CA LEU A 185 -16.95 -1.26 15.82
C LEU A 185 -18.33 -1.91 15.83
N GLU A 186 -18.53 -2.98 15.07
CA GLU A 186 -19.76 -3.77 14.91
C GLU A 186 -19.98 -4.73 16.09
N ASN A 187 -18.91 -5.20 16.73
CA ASN A 187 -18.92 -6.02 17.95
C ASN A 187 -18.88 -5.13 19.19
N LYS A 188 -18.36 -3.91 19.15
CA LYS A 188 -18.59 -2.92 20.21
C LYS A 188 -19.97 -2.35 20.07
N THR A 189 -20.50 -2.07 18.87
CA THR A 189 -21.92 -1.73 18.75
C THR A 189 -22.75 -2.92 19.11
N SER A 190 -22.50 -4.14 18.64
CA SER A 190 -23.32 -5.29 19.04
C SER A 190 -23.12 -5.70 20.50
N LYS A 191 -21.92 -5.69 21.08
CA LYS A 191 -21.73 -5.88 22.53
C LYS A 191 -22.29 -4.71 23.31
N ASN A 192 -22.17 -3.47 22.85
CA ASN A 192 -22.80 -2.34 23.52
C ASN A 192 -24.29 -2.37 23.33
N THR A 193 -24.85 -2.95 22.27
CA THR A 193 -26.28 -3.13 22.03
C THR A 193 -26.79 -4.30 22.86
N ILE A 194 -26.03 -5.38 22.99
CA ILE A 194 -26.33 -6.53 23.87
C ILE A 194 -26.21 -6.10 25.33
N LEU A 195 -25.16 -5.36 25.70
CA LEU A 195 -25.00 -4.78 27.03
C LEU A 195 -26.08 -3.72 27.28
N GLN A 196 -26.36 -2.83 26.34
CA GLN A 196 -27.45 -1.85 26.45
C GLN A 196 -28.80 -2.55 26.55
N TRP A 197 -29.00 -3.69 25.89
CA TRP A 197 -30.21 -4.50 26.01
C TRP A 197 -30.31 -5.20 27.37
N ILE A 198 -29.23 -5.86 27.83
CA ILE A 198 -29.13 -6.48 29.18
C ILE A 198 -29.34 -5.43 30.29
N TYR A 199 -28.92 -4.19 30.05
CA TYR A 199 -28.98 -3.07 30.98
C TYR A 199 -30.12 -2.07 30.67
N SER A 200 -31.06 -2.38 29.74
CA SER A 200 -32.14 -1.47 29.30
C SER A 200 -33.29 -1.30 30.30
N GLY A 201 -33.31 -2.05 31.40
CA GLY A 201 -34.28 -1.84 32.47
C GLY A 201 -33.95 -0.58 33.28
N GLY A 202 -34.87 0.38 33.38
CA GLY A 202 -34.67 1.80 33.71
C GLY A 202 -33.80 2.25 34.90
N ARG A 203 -33.23 1.35 35.71
CA ARG A 203 -32.17 1.66 36.70
C ARG A 203 -30.76 1.23 36.28
N ARG A 204 -30.60 0.35 35.27
CA ARG A 204 -29.34 -0.30 34.89
C ARG A 204 -28.50 0.45 33.84
N GLU A 205 -29.08 1.42 33.14
CA GLU A 205 -28.35 2.30 32.20
C GLU A 205 -27.20 3.05 32.89
N VAL A 206 -27.40 3.45 34.16
CA VAL A 206 -26.42 4.16 34.98
C VAL A 206 -25.22 3.25 35.31
N ASP A 207 -25.47 1.97 35.60
CA ASP A 207 -24.42 1.00 35.90
C ASP A 207 -23.56 0.66 34.68
N PHE A 208 -24.16 0.60 33.50
CA PHE A 208 -23.42 0.36 32.25
C PHE A 208 -22.48 1.52 31.92
N ARG A 209 -22.95 2.76 32.05
CA ARG A 209 -22.08 3.94 31.92
C ARG A 209 -20.94 3.92 32.93
N LYS A 210 -21.24 3.57 34.18
CA LYS A 210 -20.23 3.47 35.25
C LYS A 210 -19.18 2.40 34.95
N TYR A 211 -19.55 1.27 34.37
CA TYR A 211 -18.63 0.22 33.92
C TYR A 211 -17.72 0.70 32.78
N LEU A 212 -18.28 1.35 31.75
CA LEU A 212 -17.50 1.89 30.64
C LEU A 212 -16.51 2.95 31.14
N GLU A 213 -16.97 3.88 31.98
CA GLU A 213 -16.11 4.87 32.61
C GLU A 213 -15.01 4.23 33.47
N TYR A 214 -15.33 3.19 34.24
CA TYR A 214 -14.36 2.46 35.05
C TYR A 214 -13.27 1.81 34.19
N LYS A 215 -13.66 1.11 33.13
CA LYS A 215 -12.74 0.46 32.20
C LYS A 215 -11.84 1.48 31.50
N GLU A 216 -12.40 2.62 31.13
CA GLU A 216 -11.67 3.71 30.51
C GLU A 216 -10.70 4.36 31.50
N LYS A 217 -11.13 4.60 32.75
CA LYS A 217 -10.28 5.11 33.84
C LYS A 217 -9.12 4.18 34.14
N ASP A 218 -9.36 2.87 34.22
CA ASP A 218 -8.31 1.88 34.46
C ASP A 218 -7.25 1.88 33.34
N ASN A 219 -7.68 1.89 32.07
CA ASN A 219 -6.76 2.02 30.94
C ASN A 219 -5.94 3.32 31.00
N ARG A 220 -6.60 4.48 31.24
CA ARG A 220 -5.91 5.76 31.42
C ARG A 220 -4.91 5.69 32.58
N GLN A 221 -5.26 5.02 33.68
CA GLN A 221 -4.39 4.90 34.85
C GLN A 221 -3.17 4.02 34.58
N ARG A 222 -3.31 2.91 33.85
CA ARG A 222 -2.16 2.10 33.43
C ARG A 222 -1.20 2.88 32.54
N ILE A 223 -1.73 3.73 31.66
CA ILE A 223 -0.93 4.59 30.76
C ILE A 223 -0.25 5.69 31.55
N ARG A 224 -0.96 6.35 32.46
CA ARG A 224 -0.36 7.34 33.37
C ARG A 224 0.74 6.74 34.24
N LYS A 225 0.56 5.52 34.76
CA LYS A 225 1.62 4.81 35.52
C LYS A 225 2.86 4.59 34.65
N LYS A 226 2.69 4.17 33.39
CA LYS A 226 3.81 4.03 32.44
C LYS A 226 4.47 5.37 32.11
N ALA A 227 3.69 6.43 31.90
CA ALA A 227 4.19 7.78 31.66
C ALA A 227 4.99 8.32 32.86
N ALA A 228 4.45 8.19 34.08
CA ALA A 228 5.13 8.58 35.31
C ALA A 228 6.41 7.76 35.55
N THR A 229 6.41 6.47 35.19
CA THR A 229 7.62 5.63 35.24
C THR A 229 8.67 6.10 34.24
N LEU A 230 8.27 6.55 33.05
CA LEU A 230 9.18 7.15 32.07
C LEU A 230 9.75 8.49 32.58
N GLU A 231 8.95 9.29 33.26
CA GLU A 231 9.35 10.59 33.79
C GLU A 231 10.30 10.46 34.99
N GLN A 232 10.08 9.46 35.85
CA GLN A 232 10.92 9.20 37.02
C GLN A 232 12.17 8.36 36.72
N SER A 233 12.31 7.74 35.54
CA SER A 233 13.45 6.88 35.22
C SER A 233 14.46 7.58 34.30
N PRO A 234 15.56 8.16 34.83
CA PRO A 234 16.55 8.86 34.01
C PRO A 234 17.49 7.91 33.25
N GLY A 235 17.39 6.60 33.47
CA GLY A 235 18.25 5.62 32.81
C GLY A 235 17.96 5.51 31.32
N PHE A 236 18.86 6.03 30.48
CA PHE A 236 18.76 6.00 29.02
C PHE A 236 18.32 4.63 28.47
N TRP A 237 18.92 3.55 28.95
CA TRP A 237 18.61 2.18 28.52
C TRP A 237 17.19 1.71 28.87
N LYS A 238 16.68 2.09 30.05
CA LYS A 238 15.33 1.72 30.50
C LYS A 238 14.26 2.50 29.73
N THR A 239 14.53 3.76 29.44
CA THR A 239 13.68 4.59 28.56
C THR A 239 13.70 4.04 27.14
N LEU A 240 14.88 3.69 26.60
CA LEU A 240 15.01 3.12 25.27
C LEU A 240 14.23 1.80 25.13
N THR A 241 14.39 0.83 26.04
CA THR A 241 13.69 -0.46 25.97
C THR A 241 12.19 -0.33 26.14
N THR A 242 11.71 0.68 26.86
CA THR A 242 10.27 0.94 27.03
C THR A 242 9.66 1.61 25.80
N VAL A 243 10.39 2.55 25.18
CA VAL A 243 9.89 3.33 24.03
C VAL A 243 10.07 2.58 22.69
N THR A 244 11.13 1.80 22.55
CA THR A 244 11.46 1.09 21.30
C THR A 244 10.31 0.24 20.76
N PRO A 245 9.65 -0.66 21.52
CA PRO A 245 8.56 -1.48 20.96
C PRO A 245 7.37 -0.64 20.50
N LEU A 246 7.12 0.52 21.13
CA LEU A 246 6.07 1.44 20.71
C LEU A 246 6.42 2.11 19.38
N ILE A 247 7.67 2.57 19.23
CA ILE A 247 8.18 3.13 17.98
C ILE A 247 8.18 2.07 16.88
N VAL A 248 8.62 0.86 17.17
CA VAL A 248 8.64 -0.25 16.20
C VAL A 248 7.22 -0.59 15.76
N ALA A 249 6.24 -0.60 16.67
CA ALA A 249 4.84 -0.83 16.32
C ALA A 249 4.24 0.26 15.42
N GLU A 250 4.57 1.53 15.69
CA GLU A 250 4.18 2.70 14.87
C GLU A 250 4.88 2.72 13.51
N MET A 251 6.18 2.43 13.47
CA MET A 251 6.97 2.30 12.24
C MET A 251 6.46 1.13 11.39
N ALA A 252 6.14 0.00 12.01
CA ALA A 252 5.55 -1.14 11.30
C ALA A 252 4.12 -0.85 10.79
N ALA A 253 3.44 0.17 11.32
CA ALA A 253 2.15 0.65 10.83
C ALA A 253 2.27 1.83 9.84
N SER A 254 3.48 2.37 9.67
CA SER A 254 3.76 3.53 8.82
C SER A 254 3.69 3.14 7.35
N VAL A 255 3.02 3.98 6.56
CA VAL A 255 2.86 3.73 5.11
C VAL A 255 4.16 4.00 4.37
N LEU A 256 5.00 4.93 4.84
CA LEU A 256 6.33 5.14 4.28
C LEU A 256 7.21 3.90 4.48
N PHE A 257 7.13 3.30 5.66
CA PHE A 257 7.86 2.08 5.97
C PHE A 257 7.36 0.90 5.14
N GLU A 258 6.03 0.70 5.05
CA GLU A 258 5.42 -0.29 4.14
C GLU A 258 5.92 -0.10 2.70
N LEU A 259 5.91 1.14 2.20
CA LEU A 259 6.39 1.47 0.85
C LEU A 259 7.87 1.19 0.66
N LEU A 260 8.70 1.56 1.64
CA LEU A 260 10.15 1.33 1.58
C LEU A 260 10.47 -0.16 1.52
N VAL A 261 9.81 -0.97 2.35
CA VAL A 261 9.93 -2.44 2.33
C VAL A 261 9.48 -3.00 0.98
N ALA A 262 8.38 -2.49 0.41
CA ALA A 262 7.87 -2.93 -0.88
C ALA A 262 8.82 -2.58 -2.04
N ILE A 263 9.35 -1.35 -2.07
CA ILE A 263 10.36 -0.93 -3.07
C ILE A 263 11.60 -1.80 -2.95
N PHE A 264 12.06 -2.08 -1.74
CA PHE A 264 13.25 -2.89 -1.55
C PHE A 264 13.04 -4.35 -1.97
N SER A 265 11.90 -4.94 -1.60
CA SER A 265 11.52 -6.28 -2.05
C SER A 265 11.40 -6.37 -3.58
N PHE A 266 10.81 -5.36 -4.22
CA PHE A 266 10.76 -5.24 -5.68
C PHE A 266 12.17 -5.13 -6.30
N SER A 267 13.05 -4.32 -5.73
CA SER A 267 14.44 -4.20 -6.19
C SER A 267 15.21 -5.50 -6.08
N ILE A 268 15.05 -6.26 -4.98
CA ILE A 268 15.64 -7.61 -4.87
C ILE A 268 15.08 -8.54 -5.93
N ALA A 269 13.76 -8.58 -6.11
CA ALA A 269 13.14 -9.44 -7.10
C ALA A 269 13.61 -9.13 -8.52
N LEU A 270 13.73 -7.84 -8.86
CA LEU A 270 14.25 -7.41 -10.15
C LEU A 270 15.74 -7.77 -10.32
N TYR A 271 16.55 -7.49 -9.30
CA TYR A 271 17.99 -7.78 -9.31
C TYR A 271 18.28 -9.28 -9.50
N THR A 272 17.57 -10.12 -8.75
CA THR A 272 17.70 -11.59 -8.83
C THR A 272 17.25 -12.13 -10.17
N LEU A 273 16.16 -11.61 -10.73
CA LEU A 273 15.71 -11.97 -12.08
C LEU A 273 16.74 -11.55 -13.15
N VAL A 274 17.24 -10.31 -13.10
CA VAL A 274 18.25 -9.80 -14.05
C VAL A 274 19.53 -10.65 -14.00
N ILE A 275 19.99 -11.01 -12.81
CA ILE A 275 21.15 -11.90 -12.67
C ILE A 275 20.87 -13.27 -13.28
N GLY A 276 19.72 -13.86 -12.96
CA GLY A 276 19.30 -15.14 -13.48
C GLY A 276 19.24 -15.21 -15.00
N VAL A 277 18.77 -14.14 -15.62
CA VAL A 277 18.60 -14.05 -17.08
C VAL A 277 19.91 -13.75 -17.79
N PHE A 278 20.69 -12.78 -17.31
CA PHE A 278 21.82 -12.23 -18.08
C PHE A 278 23.19 -12.78 -17.69
N TYR A 279 23.42 -13.14 -16.43
CA TYR A 279 24.77 -13.43 -15.93
C TYR A 279 25.09 -14.91 -15.84
N GLU A 280 24.08 -15.79 -15.84
CA GLU A 280 24.28 -17.22 -15.65
C GLU A 280 24.30 -18.01 -16.96
N GLY A 281 24.62 -17.33 -18.08
CA GLY A 281 24.91 -17.98 -19.37
C GLY A 281 23.75 -18.77 -19.96
N ALA A 282 22.52 -18.40 -19.58
CA ALA A 282 21.34 -19.13 -19.96
C ALA A 282 21.11 -19.09 -21.47
N ASP A 283 20.91 -20.28 -22.06
CA ASP A 283 20.36 -20.34 -23.40
C ASP A 283 18.90 -19.90 -23.33
N VAL A 284 18.64 -18.63 -23.61
CA VAL A 284 17.30 -18.05 -23.67
C VAL A 284 16.53 -18.52 -24.91
N LYS A 285 17.19 -19.18 -25.88
CA LYS A 285 16.54 -19.69 -27.10
C LYS A 285 15.37 -20.64 -26.80
N PRO A 286 15.46 -21.64 -25.89
CA PRO A 286 14.31 -22.46 -25.49
C PRO A 286 13.22 -21.70 -24.73
N LEU A 287 13.55 -20.56 -24.09
CA LEU A 287 12.55 -19.65 -23.55
C LEU A 287 11.88 -18.81 -24.66
N LEU A 288 12.58 -18.66 -25.80
CA LEU A 288 12.17 -17.90 -26.97
C LEU A 288 11.48 -18.73 -28.07
N THR A 289 11.44 -20.06 -27.95
CA THR A 289 10.70 -20.93 -28.85
C THR A 289 9.22 -20.99 -28.46
N ALA A 290 8.34 -20.82 -29.47
CA ALA A 290 6.89 -20.63 -29.37
C ALA A 290 6.13 -21.86 -28.83
N SER A 291 6.47 -22.27 -27.63
CA SER A 291 5.75 -23.24 -26.82
C SER A 291 4.74 -22.51 -25.91
N PHE A 292 3.86 -23.27 -25.26
CA PHE A 292 2.84 -22.77 -24.32
C PHE A 292 3.40 -21.76 -23.29
N GLY A 293 4.69 -21.85 -22.96
CA GLY A 293 5.42 -20.95 -22.05
C GLY A 293 5.63 -19.50 -22.54
N GLN A 294 5.54 -19.21 -23.85
CA GLN A 294 5.65 -17.84 -24.38
C GLN A 294 4.31 -17.19 -24.72
N ILE A 295 3.36 -18.01 -25.18
CA ILE A 295 2.02 -17.56 -25.55
C ILE A 295 1.30 -17.02 -24.31
N MET A 296 1.50 -17.68 -23.16
CA MET A 296 0.85 -17.29 -21.91
C MET A 296 1.33 -15.91 -21.38
N PRO A 297 2.64 -15.60 -21.26
CA PRO A 297 3.12 -14.26 -20.93
C PRO A 297 2.73 -13.19 -21.95
N MET A 298 2.72 -13.50 -23.25
CA MET A 298 2.30 -12.56 -24.30
C MET A 298 0.81 -12.25 -24.23
N LEU A 299 -0.04 -13.27 -24.04
CA LEU A 299 -1.47 -13.10 -23.79
C LEU A 299 -1.72 -12.31 -22.51
N LEU A 300 -0.93 -12.53 -21.47
CA LEU A 300 -1.04 -11.81 -20.21
C LEU A 300 -0.62 -10.33 -20.34
N LEU A 301 0.45 -10.04 -21.09
CA LEU A 301 0.84 -8.66 -21.45
C LEU A 301 -0.25 -7.99 -22.31
N MET A 302 -0.85 -8.74 -23.23
CA MET A 302 -1.97 -8.26 -24.02
C MET A 302 -3.20 -7.97 -23.16
N VAL A 303 -3.51 -8.82 -22.17
CA VAL A 303 -4.59 -8.59 -21.20
C VAL A 303 -4.33 -7.33 -20.36
N ILE A 304 -3.07 -7.08 -19.96
CA ILE A 304 -2.67 -5.83 -19.29
C ILE A 304 -2.92 -4.61 -20.18
N ALA A 305 -2.49 -4.66 -21.45
CA ALA A 305 -2.71 -3.59 -22.41
C ALA A 305 -4.20 -3.32 -22.66
N LEU A 306 -4.99 -4.39 -22.88
CA LEU A 306 -6.44 -4.32 -23.09
C LEU A 306 -7.15 -3.70 -21.88
N THR A 307 -6.69 -4.01 -20.67
CA THR A 307 -7.32 -3.49 -19.46
C THR A 307 -6.96 -2.03 -19.20
N GLY A 308 -5.76 -1.60 -19.62
CA GLY A 308 -5.43 -0.18 -19.72
C GLY A 308 -6.36 0.56 -20.67
N VAL A 309 -6.69 -0.03 -21.82
CA VAL A 309 -7.64 0.53 -22.80
C VAL A 309 -9.06 0.58 -22.22
N GLU A 310 -9.55 -0.50 -21.60
CA GLU A 310 -10.88 -0.56 -20.97
C GLU A 310 -11.06 0.48 -19.87
N VAL A 311 -10.08 0.61 -18.97
CA VAL A 311 -10.14 1.62 -17.90
C VAL A 311 -10.07 3.04 -18.48
N GLY A 312 -9.33 3.24 -19.57
CA GLY A 312 -9.32 4.47 -20.35
C GLY A 312 -10.70 4.79 -20.95
N THR A 313 -11.39 3.78 -21.48
CA THR A 313 -12.75 3.95 -22.04
C THR A 313 -13.80 4.19 -20.96
N ILE A 314 -13.74 3.49 -19.83
CA ILE A 314 -14.66 3.68 -18.69
C ILE A 314 -14.57 5.10 -18.12
N LYS A 315 -13.38 5.70 -18.06
CA LYS A 315 -13.22 7.10 -17.67
C LYS A 315 -13.95 8.05 -18.62
N ASN A 316 -13.91 7.78 -19.92
CA ASN A 316 -14.65 8.56 -20.90
C ASN A 316 -16.16 8.38 -20.73
N PHE A 317 -16.64 7.16 -20.51
CA PHE A 317 -18.07 6.93 -20.25
C PHE A 317 -18.57 7.60 -18.98
N ARG A 318 -17.85 7.51 -17.86
CA ARG A 318 -18.27 8.17 -16.61
C ARG A 318 -18.20 9.69 -16.72
N ARG A 319 -17.24 10.24 -17.47
CA ARG A 319 -17.20 11.69 -17.77
C ARG A 319 -18.44 12.11 -18.55
N ILE A 320 -18.82 11.33 -19.56
CA ILE A 320 -20.02 11.57 -20.36
C ILE A 320 -21.28 11.49 -19.49
N GLU A 321 -21.40 10.49 -18.61
CA GLU A 321 -22.54 10.32 -17.71
C GLU A 321 -22.70 11.50 -16.73
N ILE A 322 -21.60 11.95 -16.11
CA ILE A 322 -21.60 13.12 -15.22
C ILE A 322 -21.97 14.39 -16.00
N GLU A 323 -21.46 14.58 -17.21
CA GLU A 323 -21.85 15.72 -18.05
C GLU A 323 -23.35 15.67 -18.42
N VAL A 324 -23.90 14.47 -18.65
CA VAL A 324 -25.33 14.27 -18.90
C VAL A 324 -26.17 14.57 -17.66
N GLU A 325 -25.78 14.10 -16.47
CA GLU A 325 -26.47 14.41 -15.22
C GLU A 325 -26.41 15.91 -14.86
N ILE A 326 -25.25 16.55 -15.05
CA ILE A 326 -25.11 17.99 -14.82
C ILE A 326 -25.98 18.77 -15.80
N LYS A 327 -26.04 18.37 -17.08
CA LYS A 327 -26.95 19.00 -18.06
C LYS A 327 -28.41 18.79 -17.70
N LYS A 328 -28.80 17.58 -17.24
CA LYS A 328 -30.17 17.28 -16.80
C LYS A 328 -30.56 18.11 -15.58
N THR A 329 -29.68 18.19 -14.59
CA THR A 329 -29.88 18.99 -13.36
C THR A 329 -29.95 20.48 -13.69
N SER A 330 -29.09 20.97 -14.58
CA SER A 330 -29.11 22.36 -15.05
C SER A 330 -30.41 22.71 -15.79
N ARG A 331 -30.96 21.79 -16.60
CA ARG A 331 -32.28 21.96 -17.25
C ARG A 331 -33.42 22.02 -16.24
N LEU A 332 -33.40 21.17 -15.22
CA LEU A 332 -34.42 21.18 -14.15
C LEU A 332 -34.36 22.48 -13.35
N ILE A 333 -33.15 22.95 -13.01
CA ILE A 333 -32.95 24.24 -12.33
C ILE A 333 -33.44 25.40 -13.22
N ALA A 334 -33.11 25.41 -14.51
CA ALA A 334 -33.57 26.43 -15.44
C ALA A 334 -35.11 26.45 -15.58
N GLN A 335 -35.76 25.29 -15.65
CA GLN A 335 -37.22 25.18 -15.65
C GLN A 335 -37.83 25.72 -14.35
N TYR A 336 -37.25 25.38 -13.20
CA TYR A 336 -37.70 25.87 -11.90
C TYR A 336 -37.65 27.41 -11.82
N TYR A 337 -36.54 28.03 -12.25
CA TYR A 337 -36.41 29.49 -12.27
C TYR A 337 -37.34 30.15 -13.29
N LYS A 338 -37.57 29.53 -14.46
CA LYS A 338 -38.51 30.05 -15.48
C LYS A 338 -39.95 30.04 -14.98
N GLY A 339 -40.37 29.00 -14.26
CA GLY A 339 -41.67 28.93 -13.60
C GLY A 339 -41.86 29.98 -12.51
N ARG A 340 -40.81 30.23 -11.71
CA ARG A 340 -40.83 31.28 -10.65
C ARG A 340 -40.87 32.70 -11.21
N LEU A 341 -40.25 32.94 -12.37
CA LEU A 341 -40.30 34.25 -13.04
C LEU A 341 -41.70 34.52 -13.61
N TRP A 342 -42.37 33.48 -14.12
CA TRP A 342 -43.73 33.57 -14.66
C TRP A 342 -44.77 33.87 -13.57
N THR A 343 -44.68 33.23 -12.40
CA THR A 343 -45.57 33.53 -11.27
C THR A 343 -45.35 34.94 -10.71
N ARG A 344 -44.13 35.46 -10.75
CA ARG A 344 -43.82 36.83 -10.34
C ARG A 344 -44.35 37.88 -11.33
N LYS A 345 -44.34 37.60 -12.63
CA LYS A 345 -44.92 38.49 -13.66
C LYS A 345 -46.45 38.50 -13.62
N LYS A 346 -47.08 37.36 -13.31
CA LYS A 346 -48.54 37.27 -13.14
C LYS A 346 -49.04 38.00 -11.89
N ARG A 347 -48.25 38.07 -10.80
CA ARG A 347 -48.57 38.89 -9.62
C ARG A 347 -48.49 40.40 -9.86
N ARG A 348 -47.56 40.86 -10.71
CA ARG A 348 -47.46 42.30 -11.04
C ARG A 348 -48.53 42.81 -12.01
N ALA A 349 -49.28 41.92 -12.65
CA ALA A 349 -50.40 42.29 -13.52
C ALA A 349 -51.75 42.33 -12.78
N LEU A 350 -51.76 42.09 -11.45
CA LEU A 350 -52.96 42.00 -10.63
C LEU A 350 -52.93 42.95 -9.41
N GLU A 351 -52.11 43.99 -9.46
CA GLU A 351 -52.17 45.09 -8.49
C GLU A 351 -52.77 46.32 -9.20
N PRO A 352 -53.89 46.89 -8.68
CA PRO A 352 -54.43 48.13 -9.21
C PRO A 352 -53.47 49.30 -8.90
N PRO A 353 -53.48 50.36 -9.73
CA PRO A 353 -52.65 51.53 -9.49
C PRO A 353 -53.17 52.26 -8.24
N TYR A 354 -52.49 52.10 -7.12
CA TYR A 354 -52.70 52.97 -5.98
C TYR A 354 -51.97 54.29 -6.22
N GLU A 355 -52.74 55.36 -6.37
CA GLU A 355 -52.28 56.73 -6.22
C GLU A 355 -51.63 56.89 -4.84
N THR A 356 -50.31 57.09 -4.83
CA THR A 356 -49.60 57.55 -3.64
C THR A 356 -49.46 59.06 -3.70
N SER A 357 -50.38 59.68 -2.98
CA SER A 357 -50.31 61.05 -2.50
C SER A 357 -48.97 61.36 -1.82
N PHE A 358 -48.44 62.51 -2.22
CA PHE A 358 -47.33 63.27 -1.66
C PHE A 358 -47.32 63.31 -0.12
N LEU A 359 -46.13 63.14 0.47
CA LEU A 359 -45.58 64.06 1.48
C LEU A 359 -44.06 63.84 1.63
N PRO A 360 -43.28 64.91 1.88
CA PRO A 360 -41.83 64.91 1.74
C PRO A 360 -41.16 64.60 3.08
N ILE A 361 -40.13 63.76 3.07
CA ILE A 361 -39.18 63.69 4.17
C ILE A 361 -37.76 63.83 3.61
N ALA A 362 -37.25 65.02 3.91
CA ALA A 362 -35.89 65.38 4.25
C ALA A 362 -34.72 64.65 3.56
N ALA A 363 -34.01 65.47 2.80
CA ALA A 363 -32.66 65.29 2.33
C ALA A 363 -31.69 64.83 3.44
N ALA A 364 -30.91 63.80 3.13
CA ALA A 364 -29.59 63.60 3.71
C ALA A 364 -28.59 63.45 2.57
N SER A 365 -27.62 64.36 2.62
CA SER A 365 -26.58 64.67 1.66
C SER A 365 -25.62 63.51 1.36
N HIS A 366 -25.34 63.35 0.08
CA HIS A 366 -24.08 62.97 -0.57
C HIS A 366 -22.94 62.37 0.27
N SER A 367 -22.53 61.16 -0.13
CA SER A 367 -21.16 60.90 -0.61
C SER A 367 -21.15 59.63 -1.49
N GLN A 368 -21.13 59.84 -2.81
CA GLN A 368 -20.68 58.83 -3.78
C GLN A 368 -19.16 58.95 -3.91
N PRO A 369 -18.42 57.83 -3.95
CA PRO A 369 -17.20 57.77 -4.72
C PRO A 369 -17.53 57.24 -6.13
N ASP A 370 -17.12 58.03 -7.11
CA ASP A 370 -17.07 57.71 -8.52
C ASP A 370 -16.32 56.40 -8.79
N LEU A 371 -16.94 55.53 -9.58
CA LEU A 371 -16.23 54.52 -10.37
C LEU A 371 -16.75 54.63 -11.82
N SER A 372 -16.11 55.54 -12.55
CA SER A 372 -16.20 55.62 -14.01
C SER A 372 -15.09 54.77 -14.66
N GLY A 373 -15.45 54.08 -15.74
CA GLY A 373 -14.57 53.53 -16.79
C GLY A 373 -13.49 52.54 -16.33
N THR A 374 -13.50 51.26 -16.72
CA THR A 374 -13.35 50.84 -18.12
C THR A 374 -13.40 49.30 -18.19
N ALA A 375 -13.74 48.81 -19.37
CA ALA A 375 -13.94 47.41 -19.72
C ALA A 375 -12.81 46.46 -19.27
N GLY A 376 -13.22 45.29 -18.76
CA GLY A 376 -12.35 44.16 -18.50
C GLY A 376 -13.18 42.89 -18.30
N PHE A 377 -13.44 42.17 -19.40
CA PHE A 377 -14.01 40.83 -19.41
C PHE A 377 -13.25 39.92 -18.44
N GLY A 378 -13.86 39.49 -17.33
CA GLY A 378 -13.21 38.49 -16.47
C GLY A 378 -13.74 38.33 -15.06
N ALA A 379 -15.04 38.11 -14.86
CA ALA A 379 -15.54 37.63 -13.55
C ALA A 379 -16.95 37.03 -13.66
N ARG A 380 -17.05 35.79 -14.15
CA ARG A 380 -18.29 35.00 -14.01
C ARG A 380 -18.01 33.50 -13.94
N VAL A 381 -17.08 33.08 -13.07
CA VAL A 381 -16.83 31.65 -12.77
C VAL A 381 -16.89 31.33 -11.27
N ASP A 382 -17.01 32.32 -10.37
CA ASP A 382 -16.90 32.07 -8.92
C ASP A 382 -18.19 31.66 -8.19
N SER A 383 -19.33 31.51 -8.87
CA SER A 383 -20.55 31.02 -8.20
C SER A 383 -20.83 29.52 -8.39
N MET A 384 -20.11 28.84 -9.29
CA MET A 384 -20.40 27.45 -9.66
C MET A 384 -19.51 26.43 -8.92
N THR A 385 -18.33 26.84 -8.45
CA THR A 385 -17.44 26.00 -7.63
C THR A 385 -17.90 25.87 -6.17
N ARG A 386 -18.75 26.78 -5.66
CA ARG A 386 -19.26 26.72 -4.28
C ARG A 386 -20.26 25.57 -4.05
N TRP A 387 -20.93 25.08 -5.09
CA TRP A 387 -21.92 24.00 -5.01
C TRP A 387 -21.34 22.60 -5.27
N MET A 388 -20.07 22.50 -5.69
CA MET A 388 -19.38 21.21 -5.90
C MET A 388 -18.63 20.70 -4.66
N THR A 389 -18.70 21.40 -3.54
CA THR A 389 -18.18 20.86 -2.26
C THR A 389 -19.26 19.99 -1.62
N PRO A 390 -19.01 18.69 -1.37
CA PRO A 390 -19.94 17.87 -0.58
C PRO A 390 -20.17 18.55 0.76
N ARG A 391 -21.44 18.58 1.20
CA ARG A 391 -21.89 19.18 2.47
C ARG A 391 -20.97 18.73 3.62
N ARG A 392 -20.09 19.62 4.09
CA ARG A 392 -19.07 19.37 5.13
C ARG A 392 -19.64 18.87 6.45
N THR A 393 -20.93 19.12 6.71
CA THR A 393 -21.56 18.85 8.01
C THR A 393 -21.67 17.35 8.31
N THR A 394 -21.98 16.51 7.31
CA THR A 394 -22.12 15.06 7.55
C THR A 394 -20.78 14.33 7.71
N THR A 395 -19.69 14.89 7.17
CA THR A 395 -18.35 14.33 7.37
C THR A 395 -17.74 14.70 8.71
N ILE A 396 -18.08 15.87 9.26
CA ILE A 396 -17.58 16.31 10.57
C ILE A 396 -18.25 15.49 11.68
N GLU A 397 -19.57 15.30 11.63
CA GLU A 397 -20.28 14.45 12.60
C GLU A 397 -19.84 12.98 12.54
N LEU A 398 -19.51 12.47 11.34
CA LEU A 398 -18.97 11.12 11.19
C LEU A 398 -17.53 11.03 11.71
N GLU A 399 -16.68 12.04 11.49
CA GLU A 399 -15.32 12.08 12.07
C GLU A 399 -15.33 12.26 13.59
N GLU A 400 -16.24 13.07 14.14
CA GLU A 400 -16.45 13.24 15.59
C GLU A 400 -17.03 11.98 16.22
N GLY A 401 -17.99 11.33 15.54
CA GLY A 401 -18.51 10.01 15.91
C GLY A 401 -17.42 8.94 15.93
N ILE A 402 -16.55 8.88 14.91
CA ILE A 402 -15.43 7.93 14.86
C ILE A 402 -14.39 8.23 15.94
N ARG A 403 -14.11 9.50 16.26
CA ARG A 403 -13.19 9.88 17.36
C ARG A 403 -13.71 9.40 18.71
N SER A 404 -15.00 9.58 18.99
CA SER A 404 -15.58 9.15 20.27
C SER A 404 -15.58 7.63 20.52
N ILE A 405 -15.44 6.80 19.47
CA ILE A 405 -15.54 5.33 19.57
C ILE A 405 -14.15 4.63 19.61
N LEU A 406 -13.05 5.38 19.39
CA LEU A 406 -11.67 4.87 19.31
C LEU A 406 -10.73 5.29 20.46
N PRO A 407 -11.14 5.26 21.74
CA PRO A 407 -10.30 5.76 22.85
C PRO A 407 -9.03 4.94 23.09
N ALA A 408 -8.97 3.68 22.61
CA ALA A 408 -7.80 2.82 22.80
C ALA A 408 -6.59 3.29 21.95
N ALA A 409 -6.82 3.78 20.73
CA ALA A 409 -5.76 4.29 19.86
C ALA A 409 -5.25 5.67 20.33
N GLU A 410 -6.16 6.52 20.84
CA GLU A 410 -5.80 7.82 21.44
C GLU A 410 -4.89 7.66 22.67
N SER A 411 -5.11 6.61 23.44
CA SER A 411 -4.35 6.37 24.67
C SER A 411 -2.87 5.99 24.43
N THR A 412 -2.58 5.25 23.35
CA THR A 412 -1.21 4.99 22.88
C THR A 412 -0.57 6.22 22.23
N LEU A 413 -1.40 7.05 21.58
CA LEU A 413 -0.99 8.32 20.97
C LEU A 413 -0.51 9.32 22.03
N ASP A 414 -1.18 9.41 23.17
CA ASP A 414 -0.77 10.29 24.28
C ASP A 414 0.58 9.89 24.85
N LEU A 415 0.83 8.59 25.04
CA LEU A 415 2.11 8.08 25.55
C LEU A 415 3.26 8.37 24.58
N LEU A 416 3.02 8.18 23.28
CA LEU A 416 4.01 8.47 22.25
C LEU A 416 4.30 9.98 22.16
N ASP A 417 3.29 10.83 22.32
CA ASP A 417 3.47 12.29 22.31
C ASP A 417 4.21 12.79 23.55
N ILE A 418 3.93 12.21 24.71
CA ILE A 418 4.67 12.46 25.95
C ILE A 418 6.12 12.04 25.75
N ALA A 419 6.38 10.82 25.25
CA ALA A 419 7.73 10.34 24.98
C ALA A 419 8.47 11.21 23.94
N LEU A 420 7.77 11.65 22.88
CA LEU A 420 8.30 12.56 21.86
C LEU A 420 8.54 13.97 22.40
N ARG A 421 7.83 14.43 23.44
CA ARG A 421 8.07 15.73 24.07
C ARG A 421 9.20 15.66 25.09
N SER A 422 9.18 14.66 25.97
CA SER A 422 10.13 14.52 27.08
C SER A 422 11.48 13.99 26.65
N ALA A 423 11.53 13.14 25.62
CA ALA A 423 12.73 12.43 25.20
C ALA A 423 12.94 12.51 23.69
N LYS A 424 12.88 13.72 23.12
CA LYS A 424 13.12 13.98 21.68
C LYS A 424 14.37 13.25 21.18
N GLY A 425 15.51 13.46 21.84
CA GLY A 425 16.79 12.86 21.46
C GLY A 425 16.76 11.33 21.43
N ILE A 426 16.18 10.70 22.47
CA ILE A 426 16.11 9.23 22.56
C ILE A 426 15.16 8.66 21.52
N THR A 427 14.01 9.31 21.30
CA THR A 427 13.04 8.88 20.29
C THR A 427 13.65 8.96 18.88
N TYR A 428 14.36 10.05 18.56
CA TYR A 428 15.08 10.17 17.30
C TYR A 428 16.18 9.11 17.18
N ALA A 429 16.98 8.90 18.23
CA ALA A 429 17.99 7.86 18.25
C ALA A 429 17.38 6.46 17.99
N ALA A 430 16.22 6.16 18.57
CA ALA A 430 15.51 4.90 18.34
C ALA A 430 14.97 4.77 16.91
N ILE A 431 14.39 5.83 16.33
CA ILE A 431 13.94 5.83 14.92
C ILE A 431 15.14 5.64 13.99
N CYS A 432 16.22 6.38 14.20
CA CYS A 432 17.46 6.26 13.43
C CYS A 432 18.07 4.86 13.58
N LEU A 433 18.08 4.29 14.78
CA LEU A 433 18.55 2.92 15.04
C LEU A 433 17.71 1.91 14.24
N VAL A 434 16.39 1.99 14.28
CA VAL A 434 15.50 1.08 13.53
C VAL A 434 15.74 1.22 12.03
N LEU A 435 15.83 2.44 11.50
CA LEU A 435 16.11 2.68 10.09
C LEU A 435 17.51 2.18 9.69
N PHE A 436 18.51 2.36 10.55
CA PHE A 436 19.87 1.91 10.33
C PHE A 436 19.97 0.37 10.37
N LEU A 437 19.30 -0.28 11.32
CA LEU A 437 19.20 -1.74 11.38
C LEU A 437 18.50 -2.30 10.14
N LEU A 438 17.44 -1.62 9.67
CA LEU A 438 16.72 -2.00 8.46
C LEU A 438 17.62 -1.85 7.22
N ALA A 439 18.29 -0.71 7.07
CA ALA A 439 19.23 -0.46 5.99
C ALA A 439 20.41 -1.43 6.03
N GLY A 440 20.96 -1.70 7.21
CA GLY A 440 22.02 -2.69 7.41
C GLY A 440 21.57 -4.10 7.06
N TYR A 441 20.36 -4.50 7.45
CA TYR A 441 19.76 -5.76 7.05
C TYR A 441 19.60 -5.86 5.53
N PHE A 442 19.18 -4.79 4.88
CA PHE A 442 19.05 -4.72 3.42
C PHE A 442 20.38 -4.81 2.69
N VAL A 443 21.39 -4.07 3.15
CA VAL A 443 22.75 -4.17 2.61
C VAL A 443 23.31 -5.57 2.84
N ALA A 444 23.12 -6.15 4.03
CA ALA A 444 23.53 -7.51 4.32
C ALA A 444 22.86 -8.50 3.36
N CYS A 445 21.54 -8.43 3.17
CA CYS A 445 20.82 -9.24 2.20
C CYS A 445 21.45 -9.13 0.81
N PHE A 446 21.67 -7.91 0.34
CA PHE A 446 22.28 -7.66 -0.97
C PHE A 446 23.70 -8.25 -1.11
N LEU A 447 24.56 -8.07 -0.09
CA LEU A 447 25.91 -8.63 -0.07
C LEU A 447 25.90 -10.16 -0.03
N PHE A 448 24.98 -10.76 0.74
CA PHE A 448 24.76 -12.21 0.76
C PHE A 448 24.29 -12.74 -0.61
N TYR A 449 23.57 -11.93 -1.39
CA TYR A 449 23.21 -12.29 -2.75
C TYR A 449 24.39 -12.25 -3.73
N GLN A 450 25.36 -11.35 -3.53
CA GLN A 450 26.54 -11.23 -4.41
C GLN A 450 27.61 -12.30 -4.16
N ARG A 451 27.85 -12.68 -2.90
CA ARG A 451 28.97 -13.55 -2.51
C ARG A 451 29.04 -14.91 -3.24
N PRO A 452 27.95 -15.66 -3.46
CA PRO A 452 28.01 -16.99 -4.06
C PRO A 452 28.47 -16.99 -5.52
N GLN A 453 28.26 -15.87 -6.24
CA GLN A 453 28.59 -15.79 -7.67
C GLN A 453 30.09 -15.66 -7.89
N ASN A 454 30.78 -14.87 -7.06
CA ASN A 454 32.23 -14.69 -7.17
C ASN A 454 33.00 -15.99 -6.90
N GLU A 455 32.51 -16.85 -5.99
CA GLU A 455 33.15 -18.15 -5.73
C GLU A 455 32.95 -19.12 -6.89
N LYS A 456 31.75 -19.16 -7.50
CA LYS A 456 31.50 -20.01 -8.68
C LYS A 456 32.30 -19.57 -9.90
N SER A 457 32.41 -18.26 -10.15
CA SER A 457 33.24 -17.73 -11.24
C SER A 457 34.69 -18.15 -11.08
N LYS A 458 35.27 -18.00 -9.88
CA LYS A 458 36.65 -18.40 -9.59
C LYS A 458 36.86 -19.91 -9.71
N ALA A 459 35.90 -20.72 -9.25
CA ALA A 459 35.98 -22.17 -9.38
C ALA A 459 35.88 -22.62 -10.84
N SER A 460 35.02 -21.99 -11.63
CA SER A 460 34.91 -22.26 -13.07
C SER A 460 36.20 -21.88 -13.80
N GLU A 461 36.75 -20.69 -13.51
CA GLU A 461 37.99 -20.21 -14.11
C GLU A 461 39.17 -21.12 -13.73
N ALA A 462 39.27 -21.55 -12.47
CA ALA A 462 40.26 -22.52 -12.01
C ALA A 462 40.14 -23.88 -12.73
N ASN A 463 38.92 -24.38 -12.94
CA ASN A 463 38.70 -25.63 -13.69
C ASN A 463 39.07 -25.48 -15.17
N THR A 464 38.77 -24.34 -15.80
CA THR A 464 39.18 -24.06 -17.18
C THR A 464 40.70 -24.01 -17.32
N HIS A 465 41.39 -23.34 -16.39
CA HIS A 465 42.85 -23.32 -16.36
C HIS A 465 43.45 -24.70 -16.11
N MET A 466 42.84 -25.51 -15.24
CA MET A 466 43.29 -26.89 -15.00
C MET A 466 43.11 -27.77 -16.23
N MET A 467 41.98 -27.66 -16.96
CA MET A 467 41.79 -28.39 -18.23
C MET A 467 42.76 -27.92 -19.32
N GLN A 468 43.02 -26.62 -19.44
CA GLN A 468 44.03 -26.10 -20.37
C GLN A 468 45.43 -26.59 -20.01
N ALA A 469 45.78 -26.63 -18.72
CA ALA A 469 47.05 -27.18 -18.25
C ALA A 469 47.15 -28.69 -18.54
N MET A 470 46.09 -29.48 -18.32
CA MET A 470 46.07 -30.91 -18.67
C MET A 470 46.25 -31.14 -20.18
N HIS A 471 45.68 -30.29 -21.03
CA HIS A 471 45.89 -30.35 -22.48
C HIS A 471 47.32 -29.99 -22.90
N GLN A 472 47.97 -29.05 -22.20
CA GLN A 472 49.39 -28.72 -22.43
C GLN A 472 50.34 -29.81 -21.91
N PHE A 473 49.93 -30.55 -20.87
CA PHE A 473 50.73 -31.61 -20.26
C PHE A 473 50.53 -33.00 -20.86
N GLN A 474 49.73 -33.18 -21.92
CA GLN A 474 49.73 -34.42 -22.72
C GLN A 474 51.00 -34.43 -23.61
N PRO A 475 52.09 -35.12 -23.20
CA PRO A 475 53.30 -35.18 -24.00
C PRO A 475 53.10 -36.22 -25.10
N ALA A 476 53.87 -36.09 -26.17
CA ALA A 476 53.88 -36.93 -27.36
C ALA A 476 54.17 -38.43 -27.08
N VAL A 477 53.22 -39.17 -26.49
CA VAL A 477 53.34 -40.62 -26.25
C VAL A 477 53.01 -41.46 -27.50
N THR A 478 52.75 -40.84 -28.65
CA THR A 478 52.37 -41.56 -29.89
C THR A 478 53.50 -41.78 -30.91
N SER A 479 54.79 -41.82 -30.52
CA SER A 479 55.89 -42.08 -31.48
C SER A 479 56.78 -43.31 -31.22
N TYR A 480 56.33 -44.29 -30.43
CA TYR A 480 57.06 -45.55 -30.22
C TYR A 480 56.20 -46.78 -30.56
N SER A 481 55.81 -46.91 -31.84
CA SER A 481 55.52 -48.23 -32.43
C SER A 481 55.67 -48.18 -33.95
N ARG A 482 56.88 -48.38 -34.45
CA ARG A 482 57.14 -48.98 -35.77
C ARG A 482 58.49 -49.64 -35.78
#